data_AF-A0A3A9ZHR3-F1
#
_entry.id   AF-A0A3A9ZHR3-F1
#
_cell.length_a   1.000
_cell.length_b   1.000
_cell.length_c   1.000
_cell.angle_alpha   90.00
_cell.angle_beta   90.00
_cell.angle_gamma   90.00
#
_symmetry.space_group_name_H-M   'P 1'
#
loop_
_entity.id
_entity.type
_entity.pdbx_description
1 polymer ?
#
loop_
_entity_poly.entity_id
_entity_poly.type
_entity_poly.pdbx_seq_one_letter_code
_entity_poly.pdbx_strand_id
1 'polypeptide(L)' 'MAPPRHPHRARASLQHPAAPGPKSPGAGLTLYAALRLLQRLLVVMAGACHTCNRPFPDPPT' A
#
# COMPACT_ATOMS: atom_id res chain seq x y z
N MET A 1 31.75 35.68 -38.58
CA MET A 1 31.43 36.03 -37.19
C MET A 1 30.10 35.35 -36.85
N ALA A 2 30.08 34.40 -35.90
CA ALA A 2 28.85 33.65 -35.58
C ALA A 2 28.05 34.36 -34.48
N PRO A 3 26.70 34.34 -34.55
CA PRO A 3 25.86 35.05 -33.60
C PRO A 3 25.89 34.40 -32.20
N PRO A 4 25.66 35.17 -31.12
CA PRO A 4 25.67 34.67 -29.75
C PRO A 4 24.60 33.59 -29.55
N ARG A 5 24.98 32.45 -28.98
CA ARG A 5 24.03 31.40 -28.60
C ARG A 5 23.34 31.82 -27.31
N HIS A 6 22.04 32.10 -27.38
CA HIS A 6 21.26 32.41 -26.18
C HIS A 6 21.23 31.22 -25.22
N PRO A 7 21.34 31.44 -23.90
CA PRO A 7 21.17 30.39 -22.91
C PRO A 7 19.73 29.90 -22.96
N HIS A 8 19.55 28.61 -23.28
CA HIS A 8 18.25 27.96 -23.21
C HIS A 8 17.74 28.06 -21.76
N ARG A 9 16.68 28.85 -21.53
CA ARG A 9 15.93 28.79 -20.27
C ARG A 9 15.41 27.36 -20.13
N ALA A 10 15.84 26.66 -19.10
CA ALA A 10 15.27 25.36 -18.74
C ALA A 10 13.75 25.55 -18.58
N ARG A 11 12.96 24.83 -19.38
CA ARG A 11 11.51 24.81 -19.19
C ARG A 11 11.25 24.22 -17.80
N ALA A 12 10.36 24.84 -17.03
CA ALA A 12 9.90 24.27 -15.77
C ALA A 12 9.43 22.84 -16.03
N SER A 13 9.99 21.88 -15.30
CA SER A 13 9.57 20.48 -15.37
C SER A 13 8.09 20.43 -15.00
N LEU A 14 7.22 20.10 -15.96
CA LEU A 14 5.83 19.81 -15.68
C LEU A 14 5.82 18.59 -14.75
N GLN A 15 5.51 18.82 -13.47
CA GLN A 15 5.36 17.73 -12.51
C GLN A 15 4.25 16.81 -13.01
N HIS A 16 4.62 15.60 -13.43
CA HIS A 16 3.65 14.62 -13.86
C HIS A 16 2.79 14.21 -12.66
N PRO A 17 1.47 14.08 -12.80
CA PRO A 17 0.63 13.62 -11.72
C PRO A 17 1.10 12.25 -11.23
N ALA A 18 1.01 12.04 -9.92
CA ALA A 18 1.36 10.76 -9.31
C ALA A 18 0.48 9.65 -9.91
N ALA A 19 1.07 8.45 -10.05
CA ALA A 19 0.33 7.29 -10.49
C ALA A 19 -0.84 7.02 -9.52
N PRO A 20 -2.01 6.60 -10.03
CA PRO A 20 -3.12 6.17 -9.19
C PRO A 20 -2.67 5.10 -8.19
N GLY A 21 -3.21 5.15 -6.98
CA GLY A 21 -2.95 4.14 -5.96
C GLY A 21 -3.39 2.74 -6.39
N PRO A 22 -2.98 1.70 -5.64
CA PRO A 22 -3.32 0.31 -5.95
C PRO A 22 -4.83 0.08 -6.02
N LYS A 23 -5.27 -0.73 -6.99
CA LYS A 23 -6.68 -1.06 -7.21
C LYS A 23 -7.29 -1.90 -6.08
N SER A 24 -6.48 -2.59 -5.29
CA SER A 24 -6.93 -3.40 -4.15
C SER A 24 -6.07 -3.16 -2.92
N PRO A 25 -6.62 -3.34 -1.71
CA PRO A 25 -5.88 -3.21 -0.45
C PRO A 25 -4.71 -4.20 -0.31
N GLY A 26 -4.72 -5.27 -1.10
CA GLY A 26 -3.68 -6.30 -1.10
C GLY A 26 -2.56 -6.08 -2.12
N ALA A 27 -2.71 -5.13 -3.05
CA ALA A 27 -1.71 -4.95 -4.09
C ALA A 27 -0.44 -4.28 -3.51
N GLY A 28 0.71 -4.87 -3.79
CA GLY A 28 2.00 -4.45 -3.24
C GLY A 28 2.32 -5.01 -1.84
N LEU A 29 1.46 -5.88 -1.28
CA LEU A 29 1.81 -6.59 -0.05
C LEU A 29 2.93 -7.60 -0.30
N THR A 30 3.90 -7.65 0.61
CA THR A 30 4.84 -8.76 0.68
C THR A 30 4.12 -10.04 1.13
N LEU A 31 4.71 -11.20 0.87
CA LEU A 31 4.16 -12.50 1.31
C LEU A 31 3.79 -12.48 2.80
N TYR A 32 4.69 -11.99 3.66
CA TYR A 32 4.44 -11.92 5.10
C TYR A 32 3.36 -10.90 5.48
N ALA A 33 3.24 -9.80 4.74
CA ALA A 33 2.17 -8.83 4.97
C ALA A 33 0.80 -9.41 4.57
N ALA A 34 0.74 -10.17 3.48
CA ALA A 34 -0.45 -10.90 3.06
C ALA A 34 -0.86 -11.97 4.09
N LEU A 35 0.10 -12.74 4.61
CA LEU A 35 -0.17 -13.74 5.66
C LEU A 35 -0.74 -13.11 6.94
N ARG A 36 -0.19 -11.97 7.37
CA ARG A 36 -0.69 -11.25 8.54
C ARG A 36 -2.11 -10.72 8.34
N LEU A 37 -2.42 -10.21 7.14
CA LEU A 37 -3.76 -9.77 6.77
C LEU A 37 -4.76 -10.94 6.82
N LEU A 38 -4.38 -12.07 6.22
CA LEU A 38 -5.20 -13.27 6.18
C LEU A 38 -5.50 -13.79 7.59
N GLN A 39 -4.50 -13.87 8.46
CA GLN A 39 -4.68 -14.28 9.86
C GLN A 39 -5.70 -13.39 10.59
N ARG A 40 -5.63 -12.06 10.41
CA ARG A 40 -6.62 -11.14 11.01
C ARG A 40 -8.02 -11.39 10.48
N LEU A 41 -8.18 -11.56 9.17
CA LEU A 41 -9.49 -11.84 8.56
C LEU A 41 -10.06 -13.17 9.06
N LEU A 42 -9.21 -14.18 9.21
CA LEU A 42 -9.61 -15.48 9.76
C LEU A 42 -10.03 -15.35 11.23
N VAL A 43 -9.33 -14.56 12.04
CA VAL A 43 -9.72 -14.27 13.43
C VAL A 43 -11.10 -13.61 13.49
N VAL A 44 -11.33 -12.60 12.65
CA VAL A 44 -12.61 -11.87 12.61
C VAL A 44 -13.74 -12.77 12.12
N MET A 45 -13.52 -13.59 11.09
CA MET A 45 -14.56 -14.47 10.55
C MET A 45 -14.85 -15.69 11.43
N ALA A 46 -13.83 -16.28 12.05
CA ALA A 46 -14.00 -17.52 12.80
C ALA A 46 -14.48 -17.28 14.24
N GLY A 47 -14.33 -16.06 14.79
CA GLY A 47 -14.53 -15.80 16.22
C GLY A 47 -13.56 -16.55 17.13
N ALA A 48 -12.63 -17.32 16.55
CA ALA A 48 -11.71 -18.22 17.23
C ALA A 48 -10.35 -18.29 16.50
N CYS A 49 -9.30 -18.58 17.25
CA CYS A 49 -7.94 -18.80 16.77
C CYS A 49 -7.88 -20.02 15.84
N HIS A 50 -7.52 -19.86 14.56
CA HIS A 50 -7.45 -21.01 13.64
C HIS A 50 -6.41 -22.07 14.04
N THR A 51 -5.38 -21.69 14.81
CA THR A 51 -4.30 -22.60 15.23
C THR A 51 -4.70 -23.45 16.43
N CYS A 52 -5.57 -22.92 17.29
CA CYS A 52 -5.85 -23.46 18.62
C CYS A 52 -7.35 -23.67 18.90
N ASN A 53 -8.20 -23.30 17.94
CA ASN A 53 -9.67 -23.34 17.98
C ASN A 53 -10.30 -22.71 19.24
N ARG A 54 -9.59 -21.80 19.90
CA ARG A 54 -10.05 -21.08 21.10
C ARG A 54 -10.83 -19.83 20.67
N PRO A 55 -12.02 -19.56 21.23
CA PRO A 55 -12.70 -18.29 21.03
C PRO A 55 -11.84 -17.15 21.58
N PHE A 56 -11.86 -15.99 20.92
CA PHE A 56 -11.22 -14.79 21.46
C PHE A 56 -12.03 -14.28 22.66
N PRO A 57 -11.38 -13.78 23.72
CA PRO A 57 -12.10 -13.19 24.83
C PRO A 57 -12.85 -11.94 24.34
N ASP A 58 -14.13 -11.83 24.71
CA ASP A 58 -14.91 -10.63 24.44
C ASP A 58 -14.27 -9.41 25.13
N PRO A 59 -14.24 -8.24 24.47
CA PRO A 59 -13.78 -7.02 25.12
C PRO A 59 -14.67 -6.71 26.34
N PRO A 60 -14.10 -6.16 27.44
CA PRO A 60 -14.90 -5.75 28.58
C PRO A 60 -15.90 -4.67 28.14
N THR A 61 -17.19 -4.93 28.36
CA THR A 61 -18.31 -3.99 28.23
C THR A 61 -18.20 -2.84 29.20
#